data_AF-A0A1F8PPE6-F1
#
_entry.id   AF-A0A1F8PPE6-F1
#
_cell.length_a   1.000
_cell.length_b   1.000
_cell.length_c   1.000
_cell.angle_alpha   90.00
_cell.angle_beta   90.00
_cell.angle_gamma   90.00
#
_symmetry.space_group_name_H-M   'P 1'
#
loop_
_entity.id
_entity.type
_entity.pdbx_description
1 polymer ?
#
loop_
_entity_poly.entity_id
_entity_poly.type
_entity_poly.pdbx_seq_one_letter_code
_entity_poly.pdbx_strand_id
1 'polypeptide(L)'
;MKARVLPAIGVLSGTKGQEIGGYEIHMGQTDSQEKLHAFQVFETPQGATDYSDGALNAQGTVLGTYLHGLFHNPDFTRAFLNALRQRWDLPGSEESVAVTKEAQYDKLADVVRRSLDIAAIYKIMEGVV
;
A
#
# COMPACT_ATOMS: atom_id res chain seq x y z
N MET A 1 -10.67 -1.17 -5.24
CA MET A 1 -10.23 -1.16 -6.65
C MET A 1 -9.25 -2.31 -6.86
N LYS A 2 -9.14 -2.79 -8.10
CA LYS A 2 -8.07 -3.71 -8.52
C LYS A 2 -7.33 -3.12 -9.70
N ALA A 3 -6.02 -3.30 -9.68
CA ALA A 3 -5.14 -2.83 -10.73
C ALA A 3 -4.08 -3.86 -11.05
N ARG A 4 -3.53 -3.79 -12.26
CA ARG A 4 -2.43 -4.62 -12.73
C ARG A 4 -1.19 -3.77 -12.92
N VAL A 5 -0.04 -4.26 -12.45
CA VAL A 5 1.24 -3.56 -12.65
C VAL A 5 1.69 -3.67 -14.10
N LEU A 6 1.98 -2.54 -14.75
CA LEU A 6 2.31 -2.48 -16.17
C LEU A 6 3.81 -2.63 -16.48
N PRO A 7 4.72 -1.84 -15.89
CA PRO A 7 6.13 -1.88 -16.26
C PRO A 7 6.91 -2.87 -15.40
N ALA A 8 8.05 -3.33 -15.94
CA ALA A 8 9.07 -4.10 -15.22
C ALA A 8 10.36 -3.27 -15.13
N ILE A 9 10.30 -2.08 -14.52
CA ILE A 9 11.45 -1.19 -14.39
C ILE A 9 11.64 -0.70 -12.95
N GLY A 10 12.90 -0.41 -12.59
CA GLY A 10 13.25 0.19 -11.31
C GLY A 10 12.60 -0.51 -10.12
N VAL A 11 11.88 0.24 -9.28
CA VAL A 11 11.19 -0.29 -8.09
C VAL A 11 10.04 -1.26 -8.40
N LEU A 12 9.62 -1.38 -9.66
CA LEU A 12 8.58 -2.30 -10.15
C LEU A 12 9.13 -3.48 -10.97
N SER A 13 10.46 -3.68 -11.01
CA SER A 13 11.09 -4.71 -11.85
C SER A 13 10.57 -6.13 -11.61
N GLY A 14 10.28 -6.47 -10.35
CA GLY A 14 9.75 -7.78 -9.95
C GLY A 14 8.23 -7.87 -9.85
N THR A 15 7.48 -6.82 -10.23
CA THR A 15 6.04 -6.73 -9.95
C THR A 15 5.17 -6.79 -11.19
N LYS A 16 5.73 -6.75 -12.41
CA LYS A 16 4.95 -6.69 -13.65
C LYS A 16 3.93 -7.83 -13.75
N GLY A 17 2.70 -7.48 -14.10
CA GLY A 17 1.59 -8.41 -14.26
C GLY A 17 0.91 -8.83 -12.96
N GLN A 18 1.47 -8.50 -11.79
CA GLN A 18 0.79 -8.74 -10.52
C GLN A 18 -0.50 -7.93 -10.44
N GLU A 19 -1.54 -8.55 -9.91
CA GLU A 19 -2.78 -7.87 -9.56
C GLU A 19 -2.72 -7.42 -8.11
N ILE A 20 -3.07 -6.16 -7.89
CA ILE A 20 -3.03 -5.50 -6.59
C ILE A 20 -4.39 -4.91 -6.26
N GLY A 21 -4.72 -4.94 -4.97
CA GLY A 21 -5.89 -4.28 -4.40
C GLY A 21 -5.53 -2.93 -3.77
N GLY A 22 -6.49 -2.03 -3.78
CA GLY A 22 -6.37 -0.72 -3.12
C GLY A 22 -7.68 0.04 -3.09
N TYR A 23 -7.59 1.33 -2.82
CA TYR A 23 -8.72 2.26 -2.94
C TYR A 23 -8.22 3.64 -3.39
N GLU A 24 -9.13 4.45 -3.92
CA GLU A 24 -8.88 5.84 -4.29
C GLU A 24 -9.79 6.75 -3.45
N ILE A 25 -9.20 7.74 -2.76
CA ILE A 25 -9.94 8.81 -2.07
C ILE A 25 -9.24 10.12 -2.42
N HIS A 26 -9.55 10.65 -3.60
CA HIS A 26 -9.00 11.92 -4.05
C HIS A 26 -10.02 12.68 -4.90
N MET A 27 -9.96 14.01 -4.79
CA MET A 27 -10.70 14.92 -5.68
C MET A 27 -9.81 15.48 -6.79
N GLY A 28 -8.48 15.41 -6.61
CA GLY A 28 -7.52 15.88 -7.58
C GLY A 28 -7.45 14.96 -8.80
N GLN A 29 -7.29 15.56 -9.97
CA GLN A 29 -6.94 14.87 -11.20
C GLN A 29 -5.52 15.31 -11.57
N THR A 30 -4.66 14.33 -11.83
CA THR A 30 -3.31 14.60 -12.32
C THR A 30 -3.24 14.23 -13.78
N ASP A 31 -2.86 15.19 -14.61
CA ASP A 31 -2.41 14.93 -15.98
C ASP A 31 -0.88 15.00 -15.99
N SER A 32 -0.24 13.98 -16.54
CA SER A 32 1.20 13.85 -16.58
C SER A 32 1.67 13.82 -18.02
N GLN A 33 2.72 14.60 -18.33
CA GLN A 33 3.39 14.47 -19.62
C GLN A 33 4.20 13.17 -19.73
N GLU A 34 4.47 12.50 -18.60
CA GLU A 34 5.10 11.19 -18.57
C GLU A 34 4.13 10.11 -19.06
N LYS A 35 4.54 9.36 -20.08
CA LYS A 35 3.71 8.30 -20.68
C LYS A 35 3.86 6.94 -20.00
N LEU A 36 4.70 6.86 -18.97
CA LEU A 36 4.98 5.60 -18.30
C LEU A 36 4.08 5.42 -17.09
N HIS A 37 2.89 4.86 -17.35
CA HIS A 37 1.92 4.53 -16.32
C HIS A 37 2.36 3.31 -15.50
N ALA A 38 2.10 3.35 -14.19
CA ALA A 38 2.49 2.28 -13.28
C ALA A 38 1.47 1.14 -13.27
N PHE A 39 0.18 1.48 -13.31
CA PHE A 39 -0.91 0.56 -13.07
C PHE A 39 -2.02 0.73 -14.10
N GLN A 40 -2.63 -0.37 -14.53
CA GLN A 40 -3.91 -0.38 -15.22
C GLN A 40 -4.98 -0.75 -14.20
N VAL A 41 -5.87 0.17 -13.87
CA VAL A 41 -7.03 -0.07 -13.03
C VAL A 41 -8.12 -0.71 -13.88
N PHE A 42 -8.59 -1.89 -13.47
CA PHE A 42 -9.61 -2.64 -14.23
C PHE A 42 -10.91 -2.90 -13.44
N GLU A 43 -10.92 -2.60 -12.14
CA GLU A 43 -12.10 -2.76 -11.29
C GLU A 43 -12.14 -1.69 -10.19
N THR A 44 -13.29 -1.06 -10.00
CA THR A 44 -13.59 -0.09 -8.92
C THR A 44 -14.84 -0.55 -8.16
N PRO A 45 -15.17 0.06 -7.00
CA PRO A 45 -16.46 -0.21 -6.35
C PRO A 45 -17.68 0.05 -7.25
N GLN A 46 -17.54 0.87 -8.30
CA GLN A 46 -18.58 1.16 -9.29
C GLN A 46 -18.68 0.09 -10.39
N GLY A 47 -17.76 -0.88 -10.44
CA GLY A 47 -17.74 -1.97 -11.40
C GLY A 47 -16.45 -2.02 -12.23
N ALA A 48 -16.52 -2.73 -13.37
CA ALA A 48 -15.42 -2.83 -14.32
C ALA A 48 -15.07 -1.46 -14.90
N THR A 49 -13.79 -1.20 -15.10
CA THR A 49 -13.26 0.03 -15.68
C THR A 49 -12.00 -0.28 -16.49
N ASP A 50 -11.44 0.71 -17.17
CA ASP A 50 -10.11 0.60 -17.79
C ASP A 50 -9.48 2.00 -17.89
N TYR A 51 -8.61 2.31 -16.93
CA TYR A 51 -7.79 3.53 -16.99
C TYR A 51 -6.42 3.28 -16.37
N SER A 52 -5.48 4.16 -16.70
CA SER A 52 -4.13 4.11 -16.14
C SER A 52 -4.02 4.96 -14.88
N ASP A 53 -3.38 4.43 -13.84
CA ASP A 53 -2.99 5.16 -12.64
C ASP A 53 -1.48 5.13 -12.45
N GLY A 54 -1.01 6.19 -11.79
CA GLY A 54 0.37 6.38 -11.41
C GLY A 54 1.31 6.68 -12.58
N ALA A 55 2.49 7.14 -12.21
CA ALA A 55 3.55 7.51 -13.14
C ALA A 55 4.90 7.13 -12.56
N LEU A 56 5.83 6.76 -13.44
CA LEU A 56 7.23 6.61 -13.10
C LEU A 56 8.10 7.58 -13.88
N ASN A 57 9.23 7.99 -13.29
CA ASN A 57 10.32 8.55 -14.08
C ASN A 57 10.95 7.48 -14.98
N ALA A 58 11.71 7.89 -15.99
CA ALA A 58 12.35 6.99 -16.95
C ALA A 58 13.25 5.90 -16.30
N GLN A 59 13.84 6.18 -15.14
CA GLN A 59 14.68 5.23 -14.40
C GLN A 59 13.90 4.30 -13.46
N GLY A 60 12.58 4.51 -13.28
CA GLY A 60 11.74 3.75 -12.37
C GLY A 60 12.12 3.91 -10.90
N THR A 61 12.74 5.02 -10.53
CA THR A 61 13.19 5.32 -9.15
C THR A 61 12.22 6.25 -8.41
N VAL A 62 11.33 6.91 -9.14
CA VAL A 62 10.25 7.76 -8.61
C VAL A 62 8.94 7.13 -9.06
N LEU A 63 8.04 6.87 -8.12
CA LEU A 63 6.71 6.32 -8.36
C LEU A 63 5.68 7.23 -7.67
N GLY A 64 4.76 7.78 -8.45
CA GLY A 64 3.54 8.43 -7.95
C GLY A 64 2.32 7.58 -8.31
N THR A 65 1.29 7.57 -7.45
CA THR A 65 0.05 6.80 -7.66
C THR A 65 -1.03 7.29 -6.69
N TYR A 66 -2.29 7.25 -7.13
CA TYR A 66 -3.45 7.49 -6.26
C TYR A 66 -3.96 6.20 -5.58
N LEU A 67 -3.39 5.04 -5.93
CA LEU A 67 -3.75 3.77 -5.33
C LEU A 67 -3.29 3.71 -3.86
N HIS A 68 -4.21 4.04 -2.97
CA HIS A 68 -3.99 3.88 -1.54
C HIS A 68 -4.04 2.40 -1.16
N GLY A 69 -3.25 2.04 -0.14
CA GLY A 69 -3.14 0.65 0.31
C GLY A 69 -2.25 -0.22 -0.59
N LEU A 70 -1.47 0.37 -1.50
CA LEU A 70 -0.52 -0.34 -2.37
C LEU A 70 0.32 -1.39 -1.61
N PHE A 71 0.83 -1.03 -0.43
CA PHE A 71 1.66 -1.91 0.40
C PHE A 71 0.87 -2.87 1.32
N HIS A 72 -0.45 -2.94 1.18
CA HIS A 72 -1.25 -4.02 1.76
C HIS A 72 -1.26 -5.28 0.90
N ASN A 73 -0.61 -5.25 -0.26
CA ASN A 73 -0.41 -6.40 -1.14
C ASN A 73 0.94 -7.05 -0.79
N PRO A 74 0.98 -8.20 -0.08
CA PRO A 74 2.23 -8.72 0.47
C PRO A 74 3.23 -9.13 -0.60
N ASP A 75 2.76 -9.76 -1.69
CA ASP A 75 3.61 -10.18 -2.80
C ASP A 75 4.19 -9.00 -3.57
N PHE A 76 3.37 -7.98 -3.82
CA PHE A 76 3.83 -6.72 -4.41
C PHE A 76 4.87 -6.06 -3.51
N THR A 77 4.58 -5.94 -2.20
CA THR A 77 5.48 -5.28 -1.23
C THR A 77 6.81 -6.00 -1.14
N ARG A 78 6.81 -7.34 -1.12
CA ARG A 78 8.03 -8.14 -1.12
C ARG A 78 8.84 -7.90 -2.40
N ALA A 79 8.21 -7.98 -3.57
CA ALA A 79 8.89 -7.76 -4.85
C ALA A 79 9.42 -6.33 -5.00
N PHE A 80 8.65 -5.32 -4.57
CA PHE A 80 9.06 -3.91 -4.53
C PHE A 80 10.28 -3.70 -3.63
N LEU A 81 10.28 -4.26 -2.41
CA LEU A 81 11.41 -4.17 -1.49
C LEU A 81 12.63 -4.93 -2.02
N ASN A 82 12.45 -6.07 -2.69
CA ASN A 82 13.54 -6.82 -3.30
C ASN A 82 14.16 -6.06 -4.48
N ALA A 83 13.39 -5.31 -5.26
CA ALA A 83 13.93 -4.41 -6.27
C ALA A 83 14.81 -3.30 -5.66
N LEU A 84 14.43 -2.75 -4.50
CA LEU A 84 15.26 -1.80 -3.75
C LEU A 84 16.53 -2.45 -3.20
N ARG A 85 16.43 -3.67 -2.64
CA ARG A 85 17.58 -4.43 -2.14
C ARG A 85 18.59 -4.69 -3.24
N GLN A 86 18.14 -5.13 -4.41
CA GLN A 86 19.01 -5.35 -5.58
C GLN A 86 19.76 -4.07 -5.97
N ARG A 87 19.08 -2.92 -5.96
CA ARG A 87 19.71 -1.62 -6.25
C ARG A 87 20.83 -1.25 -5.26
N TRP A 88 20.72 -1.73 -4.02
CA TRP A 88 21.69 -1.48 -2.94
C TRP A 88 22.65 -2.65 -2.70
N ASP A 89 22.68 -3.64 -3.58
CA ASP A 89 23.50 -4.85 -3.44
C ASP A 89 23.27 -5.59 -2.10
N LEU A 90 22.01 -5.60 -1.66
CA LEU A 90 21.55 -6.30 -0.47
C LEU A 90 20.93 -7.65 -0.85
N PRO A 91 21.08 -8.69 0.01
CA PRO A 91 20.47 -9.99 -0.25
C PRO A 91 18.95 -9.88 -0.29
N GLY A 92 18.31 -10.54 -1.25
CA GLY A 92 16.84 -10.64 -1.33
C GLY A 92 16.24 -11.31 -0.10
N SER A 93 14.96 -11.03 0.17
CA SER A 93 14.21 -11.71 1.24
C SER A 93 12.98 -12.42 0.68
N GLU A 94 12.81 -13.65 1.13
CA GLU A 94 11.60 -14.46 0.92
C GLU A 94 10.62 -14.35 2.09
N GLU A 95 10.99 -13.62 3.16
CA GLU A 95 10.10 -13.41 4.29
C GLU A 95 8.84 -12.70 3.80
N SER A 96 7.69 -13.32 4.07
CA SER A 96 6.43 -12.62 3.90
C SER A 96 6.39 -11.50 4.92
N VAL A 97 6.00 -10.30 4.49
CA VAL A 97 5.65 -9.20 5.40
C VAL A 97 4.29 -9.51 6.02
N ALA A 98 4.13 -10.69 6.61
CA ALA A 98 2.96 -11.07 7.38
C ALA A 98 3.09 -10.52 8.80
N VAL A 99 3.30 -9.21 8.91
CA VAL A 99 3.00 -8.52 10.17
C VAL A 99 1.49 -8.42 10.23
N THR A 100 0.85 -9.26 11.06
CA THR A 100 -0.59 -9.15 11.27
C THR A 100 -0.88 -7.79 11.90
N LYS A 101 -1.74 -7.01 11.25
CA LYS A 101 -2.14 -5.69 11.75
C LYS A 101 -2.73 -5.83 13.15
N GLU A 102 -3.43 -6.93 13.37
CA GLU A 102 -4.03 -7.36 14.64
C GLU A 102 -2.98 -7.43 15.74
N ALA A 103 -1.84 -8.10 15.52
CA ALA A 103 -0.79 -8.18 16.52
C ALA A 103 -0.16 -6.81 16.84
N GLN A 104 -0.14 -5.88 15.89
CA GLN A 104 0.33 -4.51 16.15
C GLN A 104 -0.73 -3.67 16.87
N TYR A 105 -2.01 -3.86 16.54
CA TYR A 105 -3.11 -3.25 17.28
C TYR A 105 -3.18 -3.75 18.71
N ASP A 106 -2.94 -5.04 18.96
CA ASP A 106 -2.88 -5.60 20.30
C ASP A 106 -1.74 -4.95 21.11
N LYS A 107 -0.54 -4.85 20.52
CA LYS A 107 0.58 -4.14 21.17
C LYS A 107 0.25 -2.69 21.50
N LEU A 108 -0.39 -1.98 20.57
CA LEU A 108 -0.82 -0.60 20.81
C LEU A 108 -1.87 -0.53 21.92
N ALA A 109 -2.86 -1.42 21.89
CA ALA A 109 -3.91 -1.50 22.88
C ALA A 109 -3.33 -1.80 24.28
N ASP A 110 -2.32 -2.65 24.38
CA ASP A 110 -1.62 -2.93 25.63
C ASP A 110 -0.88 -1.71 26.18
N VAL A 111 -0.29 -0.88 25.31
CA VAL A 111 0.32 0.40 25.73
C VAL A 111 -0.75 1.35 26.25
N VAL A 112 -1.87 1.49 25.54
CA VAL A 112 -2.98 2.36 25.94
C VAL A 112 -3.57 1.91 27.29
N ARG A 113 -3.86 0.61 27.46
CA ARG A 113 -4.40 0.06 28.71
C ARG A 113 -3.49 0.25 29.91
N ARG A 114 -2.17 0.19 29.72
CA ARG A 114 -1.19 0.42 30.80
C ARG A 114 -0.99 1.90 31.13
N SER A 115 -1.35 2.80 30.21
CA SER A 115 -1.07 4.24 30.33
C SER A 115 -2.29 5.04 30.79
N LEU A 116 -3.50 4.48 30.71
CA LEU A 116 -4.75 5.16 31.00
C LEU A 116 -5.58 4.37 32.04
N ASP A 117 -6.35 5.09 32.85
CA ASP A 117 -7.40 4.47 33.67
C ASP A 117 -8.60 4.13 32.77
N ILE A 118 -8.54 2.94 32.19
CA ILE A 118 -9.59 2.41 31.31
C ILE A 118 -10.93 2.28 32.05
N ALA A 119 -10.92 1.98 33.35
CA ALA A 119 -12.14 1.87 34.13
C ALA A 119 -12.82 3.23 34.29
N ALA A 120 -12.05 4.31 34.53
CA ALA A 120 -12.60 5.66 34.55
C ALA A 120 -13.18 6.08 33.20
N ILE A 121 -12.53 5.74 32.09
CA ILE A 121 -13.06 6.00 30.73
C ILE A 121 -14.40 5.29 30.53
N TYR A 122 -14.52 4.01 30.92
CA TYR A 122 -15.78 3.29 30.82
C TYR A 122 -16.89 3.91 31.67
N LYS A 123 -16.59 4.33 32.90
CA LYS A 123 -17.54 5.06 33.76
C LYS A 123 -18.07 6.33 33.09
N ILE A 124 -17.20 7.11 32.44
CA ILE A 124 -17.58 8.31 31.70
C ILE A 124 -18.48 7.94 30.51
N MET A 125 -18.10 6.92 29.73
CA MET A 125 -18.87 6.47 28.56
C MET A 125 -20.27 5.95 28.92
N GLU A 126 -20.37 5.26 30.06
CA GLU A 126 -21.61 4.66 30.56
C GLU A 126 -22.47 5.65 31.38
N GLY A 127 -21.98 6.88 31.60
CA GLY A 127 -22.69 7.91 32.36
C GLY A 127 -22.78 7.62 33.87
N VAL A 128 -21.91 6.75 34.39
CA VAL A 128 -21.82 6.40 35.81
C VAL A 128 -20.73 7.26 36.43
N VAL A 129 -21.06 8.52 36.71
CA VAL A 129 -20.17 9.47 37.42
C VAL A 129 -20.42 9.39 38.92
#